data_AF-A0AAP8GEG9-F1
#
_entry.id   AF-A0AAP8GEG9-F1
#
_cell.length_a   1.000
_cell.length_b   1.000
_cell.length_c   1.000
_cell.angle_alpha   90.00
_cell.angle_beta   90.00
_cell.angle_gamma   90.00
#
_symmetry.space_group_name_H-M   'P 1'
#
loop_
_entity.id
_entity.type
_entity.pdbx_description
1 polymer ?
#
loop_
_entity_poly.entity_id
_entity_poly.type
_entity_poly.pdbx_seq_one_letter_code
_entity_poly.pdbx_strand_id
1 'polypeptide(L)'
;MSISDLPETIFGVIKNRFSNPLLASAFISWPFLNYKLMLVVFGEGAYSEKINFIDGKLYTFPLEYYLHVFVFPLCVGIIYWYFYPSFDEKITRYSIRKLADKVKMVLNEERKIPFDSDLQISYFKKYDEEKEVWKNALHEANDAAANKTDVANVVIDEISNRLKFQTRVLFALQCGMTLDDSDLLKCVLLNGRISPDDRDNYKKIKNYKYYDQLKGVVKESINIKRHHGSAKRQVSMEWFKTIAPLPDGELQGFAEVLWALEVFSIVNSQPLTFAARDDMQIKQMNENFERLDAVE
;
A
#
# COMPACT_ATOMS: atom_id res chain seq x y z
N MET A 1 -18.84 -23.47 -23.13
CA MET A 1 -19.58 -22.35 -22.51
C MET A 1 -21.05 -22.63 -22.74
N SER A 2 -21.79 -22.97 -21.69
CA SER A 2 -23.21 -23.32 -21.80
C SER A 2 -24.05 -22.04 -21.91
N ILE A 3 -25.24 -22.11 -22.52
CA ILE A 3 -26.16 -20.96 -22.63
C ILE A 3 -26.58 -20.45 -21.24
N SER A 4 -26.52 -21.30 -20.22
CA SER A 4 -26.73 -20.94 -18.81
C SER A 4 -25.62 -20.07 -18.20
N ASP A 5 -24.42 -20.01 -18.81
CA ASP A 5 -23.29 -19.21 -18.28
C ASP A 5 -23.27 -17.76 -18.81
N LEU A 6 -24.05 -17.49 -19.85
CA LEU A 6 -24.15 -16.17 -20.50
C LEU A 6 -24.70 -15.08 -19.55
N PRO A 7 -25.79 -15.30 -18.80
CA PRO A 7 -26.30 -14.32 -17.85
C PRO A 7 -25.25 -13.96 -16.79
N GLU A 8 -24.60 -14.95 -16.17
CA GLU A 8 -23.61 -14.72 -15.12
C GLU A 8 -22.39 -13.94 -15.62
N THR A 9 -21.92 -14.25 -16.83
CA THR A 9 -20.80 -13.53 -17.46
C THR A 9 -21.17 -12.07 -17.78
N ILE A 10 -22.37 -11.84 -18.29
CA ILE A 10 -22.89 -10.49 -18.59
C ILE A 10 -23.08 -9.70 -17.29
N PHE A 11 -23.71 -10.29 -16.27
CA PHE A 11 -23.89 -9.66 -14.97
C PHE A 11 -22.55 -9.38 -14.27
N GLY A 12 -21.55 -10.24 -14.42
CA GLY A 12 -20.19 -10.02 -13.90
C GLY A 12 -19.50 -8.82 -14.55
N VAL A 13 -19.59 -8.70 -15.88
CA VAL A 13 -19.03 -7.55 -16.62
C VAL A 13 -19.77 -6.26 -16.28
N ILE A 14 -21.10 -6.32 -16.17
CA ILE A 14 -21.93 -5.20 -15.71
C ILE A 14 -21.49 -4.79 -14.31
N LYS A 15 -21.43 -5.71 -13.34
CA LYS A 15 -21.03 -5.41 -11.96
C LYS A 15 -19.64 -4.77 -11.87
N ASN A 16 -18.67 -5.27 -12.64
CA ASN A 16 -17.32 -4.70 -12.70
C ASN A 16 -17.29 -3.30 -13.36
N ARG A 17 -18.13 -3.04 -14.36
CA ARG A 17 -18.21 -1.71 -15.00
C ARG A 17 -19.01 -0.69 -14.17
N PHE A 18 -19.99 -1.17 -13.40
CA PHE A 18 -20.75 -0.38 -12.43
C PHE A 18 -20.00 -0.12 -11.11
N SER A 19 -18.77 -0.63 -11.00
CA SER A 19 -17.86 -0.25 -9.91
C SER A 19 -17.45 1.23 -9.99
N ASN A 20 -17.61 1.87 -11.16
CA ASN A 20 -17.47 3.31 -11.30
C ASN A 20 -18.80 4.02 -10.98
N PRO A 21 -18.91 4.75 -9.87
CA PRO A 21 -20.16 5.40 -9.45
C PRO A 21 -20.67 6.45 -10.44
N LEU A 22 -19.79 7.07 -11.23
CA LEU A 22 -20.17 8.04 -12.25
C LEU A 22 -20.90 7.38 -13.43
N LEU A 23 -20.38 6.24 -13.89
CA LEU A 23 -21.03 5.50 -14.99
C LEU A 23 -22.35 4.91 -14.53
N ALA A 24 -22.41 4.42 -13.29
CA ALA A 24 -23.64 3.92 -12.68
C ALA A 24 -24.72 5.01 -12.61
N SER A 25 -24.39 6.22 -12.13
CA SER A 25 -25.35 7.33 -12.02
C SER A 25 -25.76 7.88 -13.39
N ALA A 26 -24.84 7.95 -14.35
CA ALA A 26 -25.15 8.32 -15.74
C ALA A 26 -26.09 7.30 -16.39
N PHE A 27 -25.85 6.01 -16.20
CA PHE A 27 -26.70 4.94 -16.75
C PHE A 27 -28.11 4.94 -16.12
N ILE A 28 -28.19 5.12 -14.80
CA ILE A 28 -29.48 5.18 -14.09
C ILE A 28 -30.27 6.43 -14.50
N SER A 29 -29.62 7.58 -14.70
CA SER A 29 -30.30 8.82 -15.10
C SER A 29 -30.69 8.86 -16.59
N TRP A 30 -30.01 8.09 -17.44
CA TRP A 30 -30.25 8.01 -18.87
C TRP A 30 -31.72 7.76 -19.27
N PRO A 31 -32.43 6.73 -18.74
CA PRO A 31 -33.83 6.48 -19.11
C PRO A 31 -34.77 7.60 -18.68
N PHE A 32 -34.47 8.30 -17.57
CA PHE A 32 -35.30 9.41 -17.10
C PHE A 32 -35.15 10.65 -17.99
N LEU A 33 -33.92 10.95 -18.43
CA LEU A 33 -33.66 12.09 -19.32
C LEU A 33 -34.07 11.82 -20.77
N ASN A 34 -34.00 10.56 -21.21
CA ASN A 34 -34.39 10.13 -22.55
C ASN A 34 -35.77 9.43 -22.56
N TYR A 35 -36.69 9.86 -21.70
CA TYR A 35 -38.00 9.21 -21.56
C TYR A 35 -38.81 9.17 -22.88
N LYS A 36 -38.70 10.21 -23.73
CA LYS A 36 -39.37 10.22 -25.04
C LYS A 36 -38.83 9.15 -25.98
N LEU A 37 -37.51 8.94 -25.99
CA LEU A 37 -36.88 7.85 -26.75
C LEU A 37 -37.36 6.50 -26.21
N MET A 38 -37.42 6.33 -24.89
CA MET A 38 -37.94 5.11 -24.27
C MET A 38 -39.40 4.85 -24.66
N LEU A 39 -40.26 5.88 -24.68
CA LEU A 39 -41.64 5.76 -25.14
C LEU A 39 -41.74 5.31 -26.60
N VAL A 40 -40.87 5.81 -27.48
CA VAL A 40 -40.86 5.39 -28.90
C VAL A 40 -40.34 3.96 -29.04
N VAL A 41 -39.28 3.60 -28.31
CA VAL A 41 -38.68 2.26 -28.35
C VAL A 41 -39.66 1.21 -27.84
N PHE A 42 -40.29 1.44 -26.68
CA PHE A 42 -41.24 0.52 -26.06
C PHE A 42 -42.68 0.67 -26.55
N GLY A 43 -43.01 1.71 -27.32
CA GLY A 43 -44.32 1.89 -27.92
C GLY A 43 -44.63 0.83 -28.98
N GLU A 44 -45.89 0.73 -29.39
CA GLU A 44 -46.29 -0.14 -30.50
C GLU A 44 -45.98 0.53 -31.86
N GLY A 45 -45.73 -0.26 -32.91
CA GLY A 45 -45.46 0.24 -34.27
C GLY A 45 -44.34 -0.50 -35.00
N ALA A 46 -44.27 -0.32 -36.31
CA ALA A 46 -43.22 -0.92 -37.14
C ALA A 46 -41.85 -0.28 -36.83
N TYR A 47 -40.78 -1.09 -36.83
CA TYR A 47 -39.43 -0.61 -36.54
C TYR A 47 -38.98 0.54 -37.46
N SER A 48 -39.36 0.49 -38.73
CA SER A 48 -39.06 1.56 -39.71
C SER A 48 -39.67 2.90 -39.33
N GLU A 49 -40.92 2.90 -38.85
CA GLU A 49 -41.62 4.12 -38.44
C GLU A 49 -40.99 4.73 -37.18
N LYS A 50 -40.57 3.89 -36.24
CA LYS A 50 -39.89 4.33 -35.01
C LYS A 50 -38.55 4.99 -35.33
N ILE A 51 -37.73 4.39 -36.19
CA ILE A 51 -36.43 4.95 -36.60
C ILE A 51 -36.66 6.29 -37.32
N ASN A 52 -37.57 6.34 -38.29
CA ASN A 52 -37.90 7.58 -38.99
C ASN A 52 -38.43 8.68 -38.05
N PHE A 53 -39.16 8.30 -37.00
CA PHE A 53 -39.61 9.24 -35.98
C PHE A 53 -38.46 9.74 -35.11
N ILE A 54 -37.55 8.87 -34.69
CA ILE A 54 -36.38 9.24 -33.90
C ILE A 54 -35.48 10.21 -34.67
N ASP A 55 -35.16 9.87 -35.92
CA ASP A 55 -34.23 10.63 -36.76
C ASP A 55 -34.85 11.92 -37.32
N GLY A 56 -36.17 11.90 -37.60
CA GLY A 56 -36.84 13.00 -38.29
C GLY A 56 -37.67 13.93 -37.40
N LYS A 57 -38.06 13.49 -36.19
CA LYS A 57 -38.98 14.26 -35.32
C LYS A 57 -38.53 14.36 -33.87
N LEU A 58 -37.84 13.35 -33.34
CA LEU A 58 -37.48 13.33 -31.93
C LEU A 58 -36.24 14.19 -31.63
N TYR A 59 -35.25 14.15 -32.52
CA TYR A 59 -34.06 14.99 -32.46
C TYR A 59 -33.94 15.76 -33.76
N THR A 60 -34.13 17.08 -33.70
CA THR A 60 -34.19 17.92 -34.92
C THR A 60 -32.80 18.14 -35.51
N PHE A 61 -31.77 18.10 -34.64
CA PHE A 61 -30.37 18.32 -35.02
C PHE A 61 -29.47 17.22 -34.47
N PRO A 62 -28.40 16.82 -35.18
CA PRO A 62 -27.43 15.85 -34.67
C PRO A 62 -26.86 16.23 -33.30
N LEU A 63 -26.64 17.54 -33.06
CA LEU A 63 -26.17 18.04 -31.77
C LEU A 63 -27.15 17.77 -30.63
N GLU A 64 -28.45 17.90 -30.87
CA GLU A 64 -29.49 17.63 -29.87
C GLU A 64 -29.46 16.17 -29.43
N TYR A 65 -29.29 15.24 -30.39
CA TYR A 65 -29.10 13.83 -30.11
C TYR A 65 -27.91 13.59 -29.17
N TYR A 66 -26.73 14.13 -29.50
CA TYR A 66 -25.54 13.94 -28.65
C TYR A 66 -25.70 14.54 -27.24
N LEU A 67 -26.37 15.70 -27.15
CA LEU A 67 -26.62 16.34 -25.86
C LEU A 67 -27.55 15.51 -24.98
N HIS A 68 -28.66 15.02 -25.52
CA HIS A 68 -29.65 14.25 -24.76
C HIS A 68 -29.17 12.83 -24.42
N VAL A 69 -28.51 12.17 -25.37
CA VAL A 69 -28.09 10.77 -25.19
C VAL A 69 -26.84 10.65 -24.34
N PHE A 70 -25.90 11.59 -24.41
CA PHE A 70 -24.61 11.49 -23.72
C PHE A 70 -24.38 12.59 -22.70
N VAL A 71 -24.48 13.87 -23.11
CA VAL A 71 -24.00 14.99 -22.27
C VAL A 71 -24.87 15.20 -21.04
N PHE A 72 -26.21 15.25 -21.18
CA PHE A 72 -27.10 15.48 -20.04
C PHE A 72 -27.07 14.36 -19.00
N PRO A 73 -27.14 13.06 -19.37
CA PRO A 73 -26.97 11.97 -18.40
C PRO A 73 -25.63 12.01 -17.68
N LEU A 74 -24.56 12.37 -18.39
CA LEU A 74 -23.24 12.50 -17.78
C LEU A 74 -23.19 13.69 -16.81
N CYS A 75 -23.74 14.86 -17.18
CA CYS A 75 -23.84 16.01 -16.29
C CYS A 75 -24.65 15.71 -15.03
N VAL A 76 -25.81 15.05 -15.16
CA VAL A 76 -26.61 14.61 -14.01
C VAL A 76 -25.84 13.59 -13.18
N GLY A 77 -25.10 12.68 -13.82
CA GLY A 77 -24.22 11.74 -13.15
C GLY A 77 -23.12 12.41 -12.32
N ILE A 78 -22.49 13.47 -12.83
CA ILE A 78 -21.50 14.29 -12.11
C ILE A 78 -22.14 15.00 -10.92
N ILE A 79 -23.29 15.66 -11.14
CA ILE A 79 -24.02 16.35 -10.07
C ILE A 79 -24.38 15.34 -8.97
N TYR A 80 -24.96 14.21 -9.35
CA TYR A 80 -25.29 13.14 -8.41
C TYR A 80 -24.05 12.66 -7.66
N TRP A 81 -22.95 12.34 -8.35
CA TRP A 81 -21.71 11.90 -7.73
C TRP A 81 -21.14 12.92 -6.73
N TYR A 82 -21.23 14.21 -7.03
CA TYR A 82 -20.76 15.28 -6.16
C TYR A 82 -21.66 15.48 -4.92
N PHE A 83 -22.98 15.50 -5.11
CA PHE A 83 -23.92 15.78 -4.02
C PHE A 83 -24.27 14.55 -3.18
N TYR A 84 -24.26 13.35 -3.76
CA TYR A 84 -24.72 12.12 -3.10
C TYR A 84 -23.97 11.83 -1.78
N PRO A 85 -22.62 11.91 -1.69
CA PRO A 85 -21.92 11.67 -0.42
C PRO A 85 -22.38 12.61 0.71
N SER A 86 -22.62 13.88 0.38
CA SER A 86 -23.10 14.87 1.35
C SER A 86 -24.53 14.59 1.82
N PHE A 87 -25.39 14.09 0.93
CA PHE A 87 -26.76 13.70 1.29
C PHE A 87 -26.78 12.40 2.09
N ASP A 88 -26.01 11.41 1.67
CA ASP A 88 -25.92 10.09 2.30
C ASP A 88 -25.40 10.19 3.74
N GLU A 89 -24.38 11.01 3.97
CA GLU A 89 -23.87 11.27 5.32
C GLU A 89 -24.94 11.88 6.23
N LYS A 90 -25.71 12.86 5.73
CA LYS A 90 -26.79 13.50 6.52
C LYS A 90 -27.91 12.52 6.84
N ILE A 91 -28.31 11.70 5.87
CA ILE A 91 -29.35 10.68 6.05
C ILE A 91 -28.88 9.61 7.04
N THR A 92 -27.65 9.16 6.92
CA THR A 92 -27.04 8.16 7.81
C THR A 92 -26.90 8.69 9.24
N ARG A 93 -26.42 9.93 9.42
CA ARG A 93 -26.38 10.57 10.75
C ARG A 93 -27.79 10.69 11.36
N TYR A 94 -28.78 11.05 10.55
CA TYR A 94 -30.17 11.14 11.00
C TYR A 94 -30.74 9.77 11.38
N SER A 95 -30.49 8.72 10.60
CA SER A 95 -30.98 7.37 10.87
C SER A 95 -30.35 6.78 12.14
N ILE A 96 -29.04 6.96 12.33
CA ILE A 96 -28.32 6.54 13.55
C ILE A 96 -28.88 7.26 14.79
N ARG A 97 -29.12 8.57 14.70
CA ARG A 97 -29.73 9.33 15.81
C ARG A 97 -31.12 8.81 16.15
N LYS A 98 -31.96 8.62 15.13
CA LYS A 98 -33.32 8.10 15.33
C LYS A 98 -33.32 6.69 15.90
N LEU A 99 -32.35 5.86 15.52
CA LEU A 99 -32.17 4.52 16.10
C LEU A 99 -31.73 4.61 17.56
N ALA A 100 -30.77 5.48 17.89
CA ALA A 100 -30.34 5.71 19.27
C ALA A 100 -31.49 6.23 20.14
N ASP A 101 -32.32 7.13 19.61
CA ASP A 101 -33.50 7.64 20.32
C ASP A 101 -34.54 6.55 20.54
N LYS A 102 -34.79 5.68 19.55
CA LYS A 102 -35.65 4.50 19.71
C LYS A 102 -35.12 3.55 20.78
N VAL A 103 -33.82 3.25 20.78
CA VAL A 103 -33.20 2.40 21.81
C VAL A 103 -33.34 3.03 23.19
N LYS A 104 -33.13 4.35 23.32
CA LYS A 104 -33.39 5.07 24.58
C LYS A 104 -34.85 5.02 25.00
N MET A 105 -35.79 5.14 24.07
CA MET A 105 -37.22 5.04 24.35
C MET A 105 -37.58 3.62 24.83
N VAL A 106 -37.11 2.59 24.15
CA VAL A 106 -37.31 1.18 24.55
C VAL A 106 -36.70 0.94 25.93
N LEU A 107 -35.45 1.36 26.16
CA LEU A 107 -34.82 1.25 27.49
C LEU A 107 -35.62 2.01 28.56
N ASN A 108 -36.15 3.19 28.25
CA ASN A 108 -36.98 3.95 29.18
C ASN A 108 -38.35 3.29 29.40
N GLU A 109 -38.93 2.63 28.41
CA GLU A 109 -40.19 1.87 28.53
C GLU A 109 -39.99 0.55 29.29
N GLU A 110 -38.90 -0.16 29.03
CA GLU A 110 -38.47 -1.33 29.81
C GLU A 110 -38.18 -0.93 31.27
N ARG A 111 -37.60 0.26 31.50
CA ARG A 111 -37.39 0.85 32.83
C ARG A 111 -38.68 1.33 33.52
N LYS A 112 -39.82 1.42 32.81
CA LYS A 112 -41.12 1.83 33.40
C LYS A 112 -41.87 0.68 34.06
N ILE A 113 -41.41 -0.56 33.93
CA ILE A 113 -41.78 -1.58 34.90
C ILE A 113 -41.05 -1.18 36.19
N PRO A 114 -41.73 -0.97 37.32
CA PRO A 114 -41.06 -0.67 38.58
C PRO A 114 -40.23 -1.89 38.96
N PHE A 115 -38.98 -1.91 38.53
CA PHE A 115 -37.99 -2.81 39.08
C PHE A 115 -37.76 -2.37 40.51
N ASP A 116 -37.81 -3.36 41.41
CA ASP A 116 -37.33 -3.20 42.76
C ASP A 116 -35.96 -2.48 42.73
N SER A 117 -35.83 -1.34 43.43
CA SER A 117 -34.63 -0.49 43.34
C SER A 117 -33.38 -1.28 43.69
N ASP A 118 -33.53 -2.26 44.58
CA ASP A 118 -32.45 -3.12 45.05
C ASP A 118 -31.98 -4.06 43.93
N LEU A 119 -32.90 -4.56 43.09
CA LEU A 119 -32.56 -5.36 41.92
C LEU A 119 -31.82 -4.54 40.86
N GLN A 120 -32.20 -3.28 40.67
CA GLN A 120 -31.52 -2.40 39.73
C GLN A 120 -30.09 -2.05 40.18
N ILE A 121 -29.92 -1.74 41.47
CA ILE A 121 -28.61 -1.47 42.06
C ILE A 121 -27.71 -2.70 41.95
N SER A 122 -28.23 -3.89 42.27
CA SER A 122 -27.45 -5.14 42.15
C SER A 122 -27.06 -5.47 40.71
N TYR A 123 -27.95 -5.22 39.74
CA TYR A 123 -27.63 -5.41 38.32
C TYR A 123 -26.52 -4.47 37.84
N PHE A 124 -26.59 -3.17 38.18
CA PHE A 124 -25.54 -2.23 37.79
C PHE A 124 -24.20 -2.53 38.47
N LYS A 125 -24.24 -2.91 39.75
CA LYS A 125 -23.03 -3.36 40.45
C LYS A 125 -22.38 -4.55 39.73
N LYS A 126 -23.19 -5.55 39.35
CA LYS A 126 -22.70 -6.70 38.57
C LYS A 126 -22.15 -6.30 37.21
N TYR A 127 -22.82 -5.38 36.51
CA TYR A 127 -22.36 -4.88 35.22
C TYR A 127 -21.02 -4.13 35.33
N ASP A 128 -20.85 -3.29 36.35
CA ASP A 128 -19.60 -2.57 36.61
C ASP A 128 -18.46 -3.53 36.99
N GLU A 129 -18.75 -4.56 37.79
CA GLU A 129 -17.82 -5.66 38.09
C GLU A 129 -17.40 -6.41 36.81
N GLU A 130 -18.36 -6.83 35.98
CA GLU A 130 -18.08 -7.48 34.69
C GLU A 130 -17.25 -6.57 33.75
N LYS A 131 -17.58 -5.27 33.71
CA LYS A 131 -16.86 -4.30 32.89
C LYS A 131 -15.41 -4.14 33.32
N GLU A 132 -15.12 -4.07 34.61
CA GLU A 132 -13.73 -4.01 35.10
C GLU A 132 -12.98 -5.33 34.85
N VAL A 133 -13.64 -6.49 34.96
CA VAL A 133 -13.05 -7.79 34.56
C VAL A 133 -12.66 -7.79 33.08
N TRP A 134 -13.55 -7.35 32.19
CA TRP A 134 -13.25 -7.27 30.75
C TRP A 134 -12.14 -6.28 30.42
N LYS A 135 -12.10 -5.15 31.12
CA LYS A 135 -11.05 -4.15 30.94
C LYS A 135 -9.67 -4.68 31.37
N ASN A 136 -9.60 -5.42 32.47
CA ASN A 136 -8.38 -6.08 32.91
C ASN A 136 -7.95 -7.17 31.92
N ALA A 137 -8.88 -8.02 31.46
CA ALA A 137 -8.61 -9.04 30.45
C ALA A 137 -8.11 -8.43 29.12
N LEU A 138 -8.65 -7.27 28.72
CA LEU A 138 -8.18 -6.54 27.53
C LEU A 138 -6.76 -6.00 27.72
N HIS A 139 -6.44 -5.49 28.92
CA HIS A 139 -5.08 -5.00 29.22
C HIS A 139 -4.07 -6.16 29.19
N GLU A 140 -4.39 -7.29 29.82
CA GLU A 140 -3.55 -8.49 29.80
C GLU A 140 -3.34 -9.03 28.38
N ALA A 141 -4.39 -9.05 27.55
CA ALA A 141 -4.28 -9.47 26.15
C ALA A 141 -3.38 -8.53 25.33
N ASN A 142 -3.47 -7.22 25.57
CA ASN A 142 -2.60 -6.22 24.93
C ASN A 142 -1.14 -6.37 25.38
N ASP A 143 -0.89 -6.57 26.67
CA ASP A 143 0.46 -6.79 27.21
C ASP A 143 1.05 -8.09 26.66
N ALA A 144 0.27 -9.16 26.58
CA ALA A 144 0.69 -10.41 25.96
C ALA A 144 0.99 -10.25 24.46
N ALA A 145 0.22 -9.42 23.74
CA ALA A 145 0.47 -9.10 22.33
C ALA A 145 1.74 -8.25 22.15
N ALA A 146 1.98 -7.28 23.03
CA ALA A 146 3.20 -6.48 23.05
C ALA A 146 4.43 -7.37 23.29
N ASN A 147 4.38 -8.23 24.32
CA ASN A 147 5.45 -9.20 24.60
C ASN A 147 5.71 -10.14 23.41
N LYS A 148 4.66 -10.63 22.73
CA LYS A 148 4.81 -11.46 21.51
C LYS A 148 5.47 -10.68 20.37
N THR A 149 5.17 -9.39 20.25
CA THR A 149 5.78 -8.51 19.24
C THR A 149 7.25 -8.29 19.53
N ASP A 150 7.63 -8.08 20.79
CA ASP A 150 9.03 -7.94 21.19
C ASP A 150 9.83 -9.23 20.94
N VAL A 151 9.28 -10.39 21.31
CA VAL A 151 9.89 -11.69 21.00
C VAL A 151 10.03 -11.90 19.49
N ALA A 152 9.01 -11.55 18.71
CA ALA A 152 9.08 -11.64 17.25
C ALA A 152 10.18 -10.73 16.67
N ASN A 153 10.31 -9.50 17.17
CA ASN A 153 11.35 -8.56 16.74
C ASN A 153 12.76 -9.11 17.06
N VAL A 154 12.97 -9.68 18.24
CA VAL A 154 14.24 -10.32 18.60
C VAL A 154 14.57 -11.48 17.65
N VAL A 155 13.58 -12.32 17.32
CA VAL A 155 13.77 -13.43 16.38
C VAL A 155 14.05 -12.93 14.96
N ILE A 156 13.36 -11.88 14.51
CA ILE A 156 13.59 -11.25 13.20
C ILE A 156 15.01 -10.69 13.13
N ASP A 157 15.48 -10.02 14.18
CA ASP A 157 16.84 -9.49 14.26
C ASP A 157 17.88 -10.61 14.24
N GLU A 158 17.63 -11.72 14.95
CA GLU A 158 18.51 -12.89 14.93
C GLU A 158 18.59 -13.52 13.53
N ILE A 159 17.46 -13.74 12.88
CA ILE A 159 17.39 -14.28 11.51
C ILE A 159 18.09 -13.34 10.53
N SER A 160 17.83 -12.04 10.62
CA SER A 160 18.47 -10.99 9.83
C SER A 160 19.99 -11.03 9.97
N ASN A 161 20.50 -11.12 11.20
CA ASN A 161 21.94 -11.20 11.48
C ASN A 161 22.56 -12.49 10.92
N ARG A 162 21.88 -13.64 11.05
CA ARG A 162 22.33 -14.91 10.47
C ARG A 162 22.40 -14.86 8.95
N LEU A 163 21.39 -14.28 8.30
CA LEU A 163 21.36 -14.10 6.84
C LEU A 163 22.49 -13.17 6.39
N LYS A 164 22.68 -12.01 7.02
CA LYS A 164 23.81 -11.11 6.73
C LYS A 164 25.15 -11.82 6.88
N PHE A 165 25.30 -12.66 7.91
CA PHE A 165 26.51 -13.44 8.10
C PHE A 165 26.73 -14.43 6.95
N GLN A 166 25.71 -15.22 6.59
CA GLN A 166 25.79 -16.18 5.48
C GLN A 166 26.12 -15.49 4.15
N THR A 167 25.47 -14.37 3.84
CA THR A 167 25.74 -13.60 2.63
C THR A 167 27.17 -13.07 2.61
N ARG A 168 27.71 -12.59 3.74
CA ARG A 168 29.12 -12.18 3.85
C ARG A 168 30.09 -13.33 3.64
N VAL A 169 29.81 -14.51 4.19
CA VAL A 169 30.64 -15.72 3.95
C VAL A 169 30.66 -16.07 2.46
N LEU A 170 29.50 -16.06 1.79
CA LEU A 170 29.42 -16.34 0.36
C LEU A 170 30.18 -15.30 -0.47
N PHE A 171 30.02 -14.02 -0.13
CA PHE A 171 30.77 -12.91 -0.72
C PHE A 171 32.28 -13.09 -0.54
N ALA A 172 32.74 -13.40 0.68
CA ALA A 172 34.15 -13.61 0.99
C ALA A 172 34.73 -14.75 0.17
N LEU A 173 34.02 -15.87 0.09
CA LEU A 173 34.41 -17.04 -0.70
C LEU A 173 34.57 -16.69 -2.20
N GLN A 174 33.64 -15.92 -2.76
CA GLN A 174 33.73 -15.46 -4.15
C GLN A 174 34.93 -14.55 -4.42
N CYS A 175 35.40 -13.83 -3.40
CA CYS A 175 36.58 -12.96 -3.49
C CYS A 175 37.90 -13.68 -3.18
N GLY A 176 37.86 -14.97 -2.80
CA GLY A 176 39.04 -15.66 -2.26
C GLY A 176 39.53 -15.06 -0.93
N MET A 177 38.62 -14.43 -0.17
CA MET A 177 38.88 -13.77 1.10
C MET A 177 38.53 -14.68 2.27
N THR A 178 39.23 -14.49 3.39
CA THR A 178 38.81 -15.11 4.66
C THR A 178 37.59 -14.37 5.23
N LEU A 179 36.91 -14.97 6.21
CA LEU A 179 35.83 -14.30 6.93
C LEU A 179 36.34 -13.04 7.65
N ASP A 180 37.53 -13.11 8.24
CA ASP A 180 38.19 -11.98 8.92
C ASP A 180 38.45 -10.83 7.94
N ASP A 181 38.87 -11.15 6.71
CA ASP A 181 39.04 -10.15 5.65
C ASP A 181 37.70 -9.48 5.27
N SER A 182 36.58 -10.22 5.30
CA SER A 182 35.24 -9.66 5.05
C SER A 182 34.73 -8.79 6.19
N ASP A 183 35.06 -9.13 7.44
CA ASP A 183 34.73 -8.29 8.59
C ASP A 183 35.57 -7.01 8.59
N LEU A 184 36.85 -7.11 8.19
CA LEU A 184 37.71 -5.96 7.95
C LEU A 184 37.13 -5.06 6.85
N LEU A 185 36.66 -5.62 5.73
CA LEU A 185 35.99 -4.85 4.68
C LEU A 185 34.78 -4.08 5.24
N LYS A 186 33.91 -4.76 5.99
CA LYS A 186 32.75 -4.10 6.63
C LYS A 186 33.21 -2.96 7.54
N CYS A 187 34.24 -3.18 8.36
CA CYS A 187 34.81 -2.18 9.24
C CYS A 187 35.39 -0.98 8.48
N VAL A 188 36.11 -1.23 7.38
CA VAL A 188 36.72 -0.18 6.55
C VAL A 188 35.65 0.64 5.85
N LEU A 189 34.62 -0.01 5.29
CA LEU A 189 33.49 0.66 4.66
C LEU A 189 32.73 1.54 5.65
N LEU A 190 32.42 1.01 6.84
CA LEU A 190 31.60 1.71 7.84
C LEU A 190 32.37 2.77 8.65
N ASN A 191 33.58 2.45 9.08
CA ASN A 191 34.31 3.25 10.06
C ASN A 191 35.49 4.02 9.47
N GLY A 192 35.92 3.71 8.25
CA GLY A 192 36.99 4.43 7.55
C GLY A 192 38.38 4.37 8.19
N ARG A 193 38.58 3.44 9.13
CA ARG A 193 39.89 3.18 9.72
C ARG A 193 40.66 2.28 8.76
N ILE A 194 41.58 2.89 8.03
CA ILE A 194 42.48 2.20 7.11
C ILE A 194 43.81 2.06 7.83
N SER A 195 44.15 0.85 8.29
CA SER A 195 45.50 0.61 8.82
C SER A 195 46.47 0.46 7.64
N PRO A 196 47.68 1.03 7.69
CA PRO A 196 48.72 0.76 6.70
C PRO A 196 49.05 -0.73 6.55
N ASP A 197 48.80 -1.54 7.58
CA ASP A 197 49.03 -2.98 7.60
C ASP A 197 47.98 -3.78 6.81
N ASP A 198 46.86 -3.15 6.44
CA ASP A 198 45.73 -3.80 5.75
C ASP A 198 45.83 -3.75 4.21
N ARG A 199 46.95 -3.27 3.65
CA ARG A 199 47.10 -3.05 2.19
C ARG A 199 46.78 -4.27 1.34
N ASP A 200 47.21 -5.44 1.76
CA ASP A 200 46.96 -6.68 1.01
C ASP A 200 45.47 -7.02 0.97
N ASN A 201 44.74 -6.72 2.05
CA ASN A 201 43.29 -6.92 2.09
C ASN A 201 42.56 -5.92 1.17
N TYR A 202 43.05 -4.69 1.03
CA TYR A 202 42.50 -3.74 0.05
C TYR A 202 42.69 -4.22 -1.39
N LYS A 203 43.84 -4.83 -1.71
CA LYS A 203 44.07 -5.41 -3.04
C LYS A 203 43.10 -6.55 -3.33
N LYS A 204 42.83 -7.42 -2.35
CA LYS A 204 41.80 -8.47 -2.48
C LYS A 204 40.41 -7.91 -2.74
N ILE A 205 40.04 -6.83 -2.05
CA ILE A 205 38.72 -6.17 -2.20
C ILE A 205 38.57 -5.57 -3.61
N LYS A 206 39.61 -4.89 -4.12
CA LYS A 206 39.61 -4.34 -5.49
C LYS A 206 39.42 -5.43 -6.56
N ASN A 207 39.80 -6.67 -6.27
CA ASN A 207 39.60 -7.81 -7.17
C ASN A 207 38.18 -8.39 -7.12
N TYR A 208 37.27 -7.87 -6.29
CA TYR A 208 35.88 -8.32 -6.30
C TYR A 208 35.22 -7.98 -7.64
N LYS A 209 34.58 -8.97 -8.27
CA LYS A 209 33.94 -8.86 -9.60
C LYS A 209 33.00 -7.65 -9.72
N TYR A 210 32.33 -7.24 -8.63
CA TYR A 210 31.40 -6.11 -8.63
C TYR A 210 31.90 -4.90 -7.83
N TYR A 211 33.21 -4.73 -7.65
CA TYR A 211 33.78 -3.61 -6.89
C TYR A 211 33.36 -2.24 -7.45
N ASP A 212 33.43 -2.07 -8.77
CA ASP A 212 33.06 -0.81 -9.42
C ASP A 212 31.56 -0.50 -9.26
N GLN A 213 30.70 -1.52 -9.35
CA GLN A 213 29.26 -1.38 -9.11
C GLN A 213 28.99 -1.03 -7.65
N LEU A 214 29.68 -1.66 -6.70
CA LEU A 214 29.56 -1.38 -5.27
C LEU A 214 29.88 0.09 -4.99
N LYS A 215 31.01 0.56 -5.52
CA LYS A 215 31.45 1.96 -5.43
C LYS A 215 30.47 2.91 -6.12
N GLY A 216 30.01 2.58 -7.33
CA GLY A 216 29.04 3.36 -8.08
C GLY A 216 27.73 3.54 -7.31
N VAL A 217 27.23 2.47 -6.71
CA VAL A 217 26.03 2.51 -5.86
C VAL A 217 26.24 3.41 -4.64
N VAL A 218 27.37 3.28 -3.93
CA VAL A 218 27.64 4.12 -2.75
C VAL A 218 27.74 5.60 -3.14
N LYS A 219 28.39 5.91 -4.26
CA LYS A 219 28.50 7.26 -4.80
C LYS A 219 27.13 7.85 -5.15
N GLU A 220 26.31 7.12 -5.90
CA GLU A 220 24.97 7.59 -6.29
C GLU A 220 23.99 7.61 -5.11
N SER A 221 24.25 6.83 -4.07
CA SER A 221 23.46 6.86 -2.83
C SER A 221 23.48 8.24 -2.17
N ILE A 222 24.53 9.06 -2.39
CA ILE A 222 24.62 10.45 -1.91
C ILE A 222 23.54 11.33 -2.57
N ASN A 223 23.20 11.06 -3.84
CA ASN A 223 22.32 11.88 -4.66
C ASN A 223 20.83 11.59 -4.47
N ILE A 224 20.46 10.52 -3.74
CA ILE A 224 19.06 10.15 -3.52
C ILE A 224 18.36 11.26 -2.71
N LYS A 225 17.43 11.99 -3.35
CA LYS A 225 16.67 13.06 -2.69
C LYS A 225 15.81 12.49 -1.57
N ARG A 226 15.77 13.18 -0.42
CA ARG A 226 14.86 12.83 0.68
C ARG A 226 13.41 13.08 0.25
N HIS A 227 12.56 12.05 0.31
CA HIS A 227 11.12 12.23 0.13
C HIS A 227 10.46 12.62 1.46
N HIS A 228 9.85 13.80 1.47
CA HIS A 228 8.84 14.29 2.42
C HIS A 228 9.07 13.92 3.89
N GLY A 229 10.12 14.46 4.51
CA GLY A 229 10.30 14.41 5.96
C GLY A 229 10.64 13.03 6.56
N SER A 230 10.57 11.95 5.78
CA SER A 230 11.10 10.66 6.22
C SER A 230 12.62 10.63 5.99
N ALA A 231 13.37 10.35 7.05
CA ALA A 231 14.83 10.25 6.99
C ALA A 231 15.35 9.06 6.15
N LYS A 232 14.44 8.23 5.61
CA LYS A 232 14.76 6.97 4.92
C LYS A 232 14.63 7.15 3.40
N ARG A 233 15.76 7.10 2.70
CA ARG A 233 15.86 7.09 1.24
C ARG A 233 15.46 5.71 0.71
N GLN A 234 14.21 5.53 0.25
CA GLN A 234 13.77 4.25 -0.30
C GLN A 234 14.38 3.97 -1.68
N VAL A 235 14.92 2.76 -1.86
CA VAL A 235 15.57 2.31 -3.10
C VAL A 235 14.89 1.03 -3.60
N SER A 236 14.50 1.03 -4.87
CA SER A 236 13.88 -0.11 -5.57
C SER A 236 14.93 -0.91 -6.34
N MET A 237 14.58 -2.14 -6.73
CA MET A 237 15.41 -2.95 -7.64
C MET A 237 15.60 -2.29 -9.01
N GLU A 238 14.62 -1.52 -9.49
CA GLU A 238 14.77 -0.73 -10.71
C GLU A 238 15.87 0.32 -10.59
N TRP A 239 16.00 0.96 -9.42
CA TRP A 239 17.10 1.89 -9.17
C TRP A 239 18.45 1.17 -9.15
N PHE A 240 18.55 -0.02 -8.53
CA PHE A 240 19.79 -0.79 -8.61
C PHE A 240 20.16 -1.13 -10.05
N LYS A 241 19.18 -1.47 -10.89
CA LYS A 241 19.38 -1.78 -12.31
C LYS A 241 19.90 -0.59 -13.12
N THR A 242 19.51 0.64 -12.78
CA THR A 242 20.01 1.84 -13.47
C THR A 242 21.44 2.19 -13.08
N ILE A 243 21.82 1.97 -11.81
CA ILE A 243 23.15 2.32 -11.30
C ILE A 243 24.18 1.20 -11.52
N ALA A 244 23.75 -0.05 -11.37
CA ALA A 244 24.56 -1.25 -11.56
C ALA A 244 23.89 -2.12 -12.63
N PRO A 245 24.22 -1.94 -13.93
CA PRO A 245 23.61 -2.68 -15.04
C PRO A 245 24.08 -4.14 -15.05
N LEU A 246 23.55 -4.92 -14.11
CA LEU A 246 23.81 -6.34 -13.94
C LEU A 246 22.63 -7.15 -14.54
N PRO A 247 22.87 -8.39 -15.02
CA PRO A 247 21.79 -9.31 -15.34
C PRO A 247 20.85 -9.50 -14.14
N ASP A 248 19.55 -9.69 -14.38
CA ASP A 248 18.56 -9.76 -13.28
C ASP A 248 18.88 -10.85 -12.25
N GLY A 249 19.50 -11.96 -12.66
CA GLY A 249 19.96 -13.04 -11.77
C GLY A 249 21.17 -12.68 -10.89
N GLU A 250 22.00 -11.71 -11.30
CA GLU A 250 23.15 -11.22 -10.51
C GLU A 250 22.76 -10.00 -9.65
N LEU A 251 21.76 -9.23 -10.09
CA LEU A 251 21.32 -8.00 -9.42
C LEU A 251 20.79 -8.26 -8.00
N GLN A 252 20.04 -9.36 -7.81
CA GLN A 252 19.54 -9.74 -6.49
C GLN A 252 20.69 -10.07 -5.53
N GLY A 253 21.64 -10.92 -5.96
CA GLY A 253 22.81 -11.27 -5.15
C GLY A 253 23.66 -10.04 -4.80
N PHE A 254 23.80 -9.10 -5.74
CA PHE A 254 24.49 -7.83 -5.48
C PHE A 254 23.77 -6.96 -4.44
N ALA A 255 22.44 -6.86 -4.52
CA ALA A 255 21.64 -6.14 -3.52
C ALA A 255 21.72 -6.80 -2.12
N GLU A 256 21.77 -8.13 -2.06
CA GLU A 256 21.98 -8.89 -0.82
C GLU A 256 23.37 -8.62 -0.22
N VAL A 257 24.42 -8.55 -1.05
CA VAL A 257 25.78 -8.17 -0.62
C VAL A 257 25.80 -6.76 -0.04
N LEU A 258 25.18 -5.80 -0.72
CA LEU A 258 25.05 -4.43 -0.25
C LEU A 258 24.34 -4.33 1.11
N TRP A 259 23.30 -5.14 1.31
CA TRP A 259 22.60 -5.25 2.60
C TRP A 259 23.45 -5.93 3.68
N ALA A 260 24.18 -6.99 3.32
CA ALA A 260 25.04 -7.74 4.24
C ALA A 260 26.27 -6.91 4.69
N LEU A 261 26.78 -6.05 3.82
CA LEU A 261 27.80 -5.04 4.12
C LEU A 261 27.22 -3.81 4.84
N GLU A 262 25.89 -3.79 5.07
CA GLU A 262 25.14 -2.72 5.72
C GLU A 262 25.25 -1.35 5.05
N VAL A 263 25.47 -1.34 3.73
CA VAL A 263 25.34 -0.14 2.89
C VAL A 263 23.86 0.30 2.86
N PHE A 264 22.95 -0.68 2.85
CA PHE A 264 21.51 -0.48 2.95
C PHE A 264 20.89 -1.31 4.08
N SER A 265 19.73 -0.86 4.55
CA SER A 265 18.84 -1.59 5.47
C SER A 265 17.57 -2.02 4.75
N ILE A 266 17.02 -3.18 5.08
CA ILE A 266 15.71 -3.61 4.53
C ILE A 266 14.61 -2.91 5.35
N VAL A 267 13.68 -2.26 4.66
CA VAL A 267 12.51 -1.59 5.27
C VAL A 267 11.25 -2.44 5.11
N ASN A 268 11.10 -3.07 3.95
CA ASN A 268 9.99 -3.96 3.65
C ASN A 268 10.52 -5.14 2.83
N SER A 269 10.07 -6.35 3.17
CA SER A 269 10.47 -7.57 2.46
C SER A 269 9.72 -7.74 1.15
N GLN A 270 8.53 -7.13 0.98
CA GLN A 270 7.73 -7.25 -0.25
C GLN A 270 6.98 -5.94 -0.61
N PRO A 271 7.36 -5.24 -1.69
CA PRO A 271 8.57 -5.46 -2.50
C PRO A 271 9.83 -5.16 -1.67
N LEU A 272 10.94 -5.83 -2.00
CA LEU A 272 12.23 -5.64 -1.33
C LEU A 272 12.63 -4.16 -1.43
N THR A 273 12.47 -3.44 -0.31
CA THR A 273 12.69 -2.00 -0.25
C THR A 273 13.86 -1.74 0.68
N PHE A 274 14.83 -1.00 0.18
CA PHE A 274 16.03 -0.67 0.92
C PHE A 274 16.00 0.77 1.39
N ALA A 275 16.48 1.04 2.59
CA ALA A 275 16.79 2.39 3.05
C ALA A 275 18.30 2.57 3.13
N ALA A 276 18.79 3.59 2.43
CA ALA A 276 20.16 4.04 2.56
C ALA A 276 20.42 4.52 4.00
N ARG A 277 21.67 4.39 4.46
CA ARG A 277 22.12 4.91 5.76
C ARG A 277 21.98 6.44 5.84
N ASP A 278 22.23 7.02 7.02
CA ASP A 278 22.21 8.48 7.15
C ASP A 278 23.26 9.14 6.23
N ASP A 279 23.01 10.40 5.85
CA ASP A 279 23.84 11.12 4.88
C ASP A 279 25.32 11.22 5.28
N MET A 280 25.62 11.25 6.58
CA MET A 280 26.98 11.34 7.09
C MET A 280 27.71 10.01 6.89
N GLN A 281 27.05 8.89 7.20
CA GLN A 281 27.60 7.55 6.97
C GLN A 281 27.81 7.26 5.49
N ILE A 282 26.89 7.65 4.60
CA ILE A 282 27.08 7.46 3.15
C ILE A 282 28.26 8.29 2.63
N LYS A 283 28.40 9.55 3.07
CA LYS A 283 29.55 10.38 2.70
C LYS A 283 30.87 9.75 3.17
N GLN A 284 30.89 9.26 4.41
CA GLN A 284 32.05 8.57 4.96
C GLN A 284 32.39 7.31 4.15
N MET A 285 31.39 6.49 3.80
CA MET A 285 31.60 5.33 2.92
C MET A 285 32.21 5.73 1.58
N ASN A 286 31.71 6.81 0.95
CA ASN A 286 32.25 7.30 -0.32
C ASN A 286 33.71 7.76 -0.20
N GLU A 287 34.05 8.52 0.85
CA GLU A 287 35.44 8.90 1.15
C GLU A 287 36.32 7.66 1.38
N ASN A 288 35.78 6.61 2.01
CA ASN A 288 36.52 5.36 2.22
C ASN A 288 36.81 4.64 0.90
N PHE A 289 35.88 4.62 -0.06
CA PHE A 289 36.14 4.10 -1.40
C PHE A 289 37.23 4.91 -2.12
N GLU A 290 37.21 6.24 -2.04
CA GLU A 290 38.25 7.09 -2.63
C GLU A 290 39.63 6.81 -2.01
N ARG A 291 39.70 6.58 -0.71
CA ARG A 291 40.95 6.17 -0.04
C ARG A 291 41.40 4.79 -0.46
N LEU A 292 40.48 3.83 -0.62
CA LEU A 292 40.79 2.50 -1.13
C LEU A 292 41.41 2.58 -2.52
N ASP A 293 40.86 3.40 -3.42
CA ASP A 293 41.42 3.61 -4.76
C ASP A 293 42.86 4.12 -4.74
N ALA A 294 43.17 5.03 -3.81
CA ALA A 294 44.51 5.62 -3.67
C ALA A 294 45.59 4.65 -3.18
N VAL A 295 45.22 3.45 -2.70
CA VAL A 295 46.19 2.40 -2.32
C VAL A 295 46.69 1.67 -3.57
N GLU A 296 47.94 1.91 -3.96
CA GLU A 296 48.66 1.21 -5.05
C GLU A 296 49.01 -0.26 -4.70
#